data_AF-A0A5K1BAP2-F1
#
_entry.id   AF-A0A5K1BAP2-F1
#
_cell.length_a   1.000
_cell.length_b   1.000
_cell.length_c   1.000
_cell.angle_alpha   90.00
_cell.angle_beta   90.00
_cell.angle_gamma   90.00
#
_symmetry.space_group_name_H-M   'P 1'
#
loop_
_entity.id
_entity.type
_entity.pdbx_description
1 polymer ?
#
loop_
_entity_poly.entity_id
_entity_poly.type
_entity_poly.pdbx_seq_one_letter_code
_entity_poly.pdbx_strand_id
1 'polypeptide(L)' 'LCAGLKHMHSFHPPYAHNDIKPGNVLITNRKGEAPLAVLMDFGSAAPARREIRSRSEALQLQ' A
#
# COMPACT_ATOMS: atom_id res chain seq x y z
N LEU A 1 9.23 -4.46 -4.36
CA LEU A 1 7.83 -4.01 -4.27
C LEU A 1 6.89 -5.09 -3.73
N CYS A 2 6.65 -6.21 -4.43
CA CYS A 2 5.68 -7.23 -4.01
C CYS A 2 5.93 -7.79 -2.60
N ALA A 3 7.18 -8.00 -2.20
CA ALA A 3 7.52 -8.44 -0.85
C ALA A 3 7.07 -7.44 0.23
N GLY A 4 7.21 -6.12 -0.02
CA GLY A 4 6.75 -5.07 0.88
C GLY A 4 5.23 -5.01 0.98
N LEU A 5 4.52 -5.10 -0.15
CA LEU A 5 3.05 -5.18 -0.16
C LEU A 5 2.55 -6.44 0.56
N LYS A 6 3.19 -7.59 0.30
CA LYS A 6 2.89 -8.85 0.99
C LYS A 6 3.06 -8.70 2.51
N HIS A 7 4.10 -8.00 2.95
CA HIS A 7 4.32 -7.73 4.38
C HIS A 7 3.17 -6.91 4.97
N MET A 8 2.77 -5.80 4.34
CA MET A 8 1.61 -5.00 4.79
C MET A 8 0.31 -5.83 4.86
N HIS A 9 0.09 -6.68 3.85
CA HIS A 9 -1.10 -7.52 3.76
C HIS A 9 -1.11 -8.65 4.80
N SER A 10 0.04 -8.96 5.42
CA SER A 10 0.16 -10.01 6.43
C SER A 10 -0.24 -9.58 7.84
N PHE A 11 -0.47 -8.28 8.07
CA PHE A 11 -0.91 -7.76 9.37
C PHE A 11 -2.31 -8.23 9.77
N HIS A 12 -2.66 -8.06 11.05
CA HIS A 12 -3.99 -8.32 11.59
C HIS A 12 -4.52 -7.07 12.33
N PRO A 13 -5.49 -6.34 11.76
CA PRO A 13 -6.10 -6.54 10.45
C PRO A 13 -5.10 -6.29 9.30
N PRO A 14 -5.31 -6.87 8.10
CA PRO A 14 -4.44 -6.62 6.95
C PRO A 14 -4.52 -5.14 6.55
N TYR A 15 -3.42 -4.56 6.09
CA TYR A 15 -3.39 -3.16 5.62
C TYR A 15 -3.22 -3.09 4.10
N ALA A 16 -3.88 -2.12 3.48
CA ALA A 16 -3.65 -1.71 2.10
C ALA A 16 -3.02 -0.31 2.08
N HIS A 17 -2.13 -0.06 1.13
CA HIS A 17 -1.49 1.25 0.98
C HIS A 17 -2.41 2.31 0.35
N ASN A 18 -3.35 1.89 -0.50
CA ASN A 18 -4.35 2.72 -1.22
C ASN A 18 -3.82 3.84 -2.13
N ASP A 19 -2.51 4.03 -2.26
CA ASP A 19 -1.91 5.09 -3.09
C ASP A 19 -0.62 4.60 -3.76
N ILE A 20 -0.71 3.44 -4.40
CA ILE A 20 0.42 2.86 -5.14
C ILE A 20 0.51 3.55 -6.51
N LYS A 21 1.53 4.39 -6.64
CA LYS A 21 1.89 5.11 -7.87
C LYS A 21 3.41 5.30 -7.94
N PRO A 22 4.00 5.56 -9.11
CA PRO A 22 5.45 5.73 -9.23
C PRO A 22 6.04 6.78 -8.28
N GLY A 23 5.31 7.86 -8.01
CA GLY A 23 5.74 8.91 -7.06
C GLY A 23 5.87 8.46 -5.61
N ASN A 24 5.24 7.35 -5.23
CA ASN A 24 5.29 6.77 -3.87
C ASN A 24 6.22 5.55 -3.78
N VAL A 25 7.11 5.38 -4.76
CA VAL A 25 8.11 4.31 -4.77
C VAL A 25 9.50 4.92 -4.92
N LEU A 26 10.28 4.87 -3.84
CA LEU A 26 11.69 5.25 -3.89
C LEU A 26 12.51 4.13 -4.50
N ILE A 27 13.37 4.46 -5.46
CA ILE A 27 14.31 3.53 -6.06
C ILE A 27 15.72 3.87 -5.58
N THR A 28 16.32 2.97 -4.82
CA THR A 28 17.74 3.05 -4.46
C THR A 28 18.56 2.31 -5.52
N ASN A 29 19.54 2.99 -6.10
CA ASN A 29 20.48 2.38 -7.04
C ASN A 29 21.90 2.55 -6.50
N ARG A 30 22.48 1.45 -5.99
CA ARG A 30 23.85 1.41 -5.47
C ARG A 30 24.73 0.61 -6.42
N LYS A 31 25.94 1.09 -6.66
CA LYS A 31 26.87 0.46 -7.61
C LYS A 31 27.19 -0.97 -7.14
N GLY A 32 26.91 -1.96 -8.00
CA GLY A 32 27.16 -3.37 -7.72
C GLY A 32 26.01 -4.08 -6.99
N GLU A 33 24.91 -3.40 -6.68
CA GLU A 33 23.72 -3.98 -6.06
C GLU A 33 22.52 -3.92 -7.02
N ALA A 34 21.58 -4.85 -6.85
CA ALA A 34 20.30 -4.76 -7.54
C ALA A 34 19.50 -3.55 -7.00
N PRO A 35 18.77 -2.81 -7.87
CA PRO A 35 17.94 -1.71 -7.41
C PRO A 35 16.91 -2.14 -6.36
N LEU A 36 16.80 -1.37 -5.27
CA LEU A 36 15.84 -1.63 -4.21
C LEU A 36 14.67 -0.64 -4.32
N ALA A 37 13.46 -1.18 -4.43
CA ALA A 37 12.22 -0.40 -4.41
C ALA A 37 11.64 -0.37 -2.99
N VAL A 38 11.47 0.84 -2.45
CA VAL A 38 10.94 1.10 -1.10
C VAL A 38 9.62 1.87 -1.23
N LEU A 39 8.57 1.38 -0.56
CA LEU A 39 7.29 2.08 -0.48
C LEU A 39 7.40 3.28 0.46
N MET A 40 6.76 4.38 0.10
CA MET A 40 6.66 5.59 0.93
C MET A 40 5.25 6.18 0.88
N ASP A 41 5.01 7.19 1.70
CA ASP A 41 3.73 7.91 1.80
C ASP A 41 2.53 7.02 2.19
N PHE A 42 2.51 6.66 3.47
CA PHE A 42 1.45 5.83 4.06
C PHE A 42 0.25 6.65 4.56
N GLY A 43 0.11 7.92 4.16
CA GLY A 43 -0.99 8.79 4.60
C GLY A 43 -2.37 8.25 4.20
N SER A 44 -2.43 7.47 3.12
CA SER A 44 -3.65 6.82 2.62
C SER A 44 -3.80 5.37 3.09
N ALA A 45 -2.84 4.83 3.85
CA ALA A 45 -2.86 3.45 4.28
C ALA A 45 -4.00 3.21 5.29
N ALA A 46 -4.72 2.11 5.13
CA ALA A 46 -5.86 1.76 5.97
C ALA A 46 -6.04 0.23 6.04
N PRO A 47 -6.86 -0.29 6.97
CA PRO A 47 -7.29 -1.68 6.93
C PRO A 47 -7.80 -2.06 5.53
N ALA A 48 -7.25 -3.14 4.98
CA ALA A 48 -7.48 -3.58 3.61
C ALA A 48 -8.92 -4.04 3.39
N ARG A 49 -9.59 -4.53 4.44
CA ARG A 49 -10.98 -4.96 4.39
C ARG A 49 -11.84 -3.85 4.97
N ARG A 50 -12.75 -3.32 4.15
CA ARG A 50 -13.84 -2.44 4.59
C ARG A 50 -15.14 -3.20 4.42
N GLU A 51 -15.89 -3.36 5.51
CA GLU A 51 -17.27 -3.85 5.43
C GLU A 51 -18.16 -2.70 4.98
N ILE A 52 -18.92 -2.90 3.91
CA ILE A 52 -19.95 -1.98 3.47
C ILE A 52 -21.25 -2.41 4.15
N ARG A 53 -21.75 -1.60 5.07
CA ARG A 53 -22.99 -1.83 5.81
C ARG A 53 -24.13 -0.95 5.33
N SER A 54 -23.85 0.03 4.48
CA SER A 54 -24.87 0.92 3.91
C SER A 54 -24.54 1.40 2.49
N ARG A 55 -25.56 1.88 1.77
CA ARG A 55 -25.39 2.53 0.46
C ARG A 55 -24.48 3.76 0.54
N SER A 56 -24.55 4.52 1.63
CA SER A 56 -23.73 5.71 1.84
C SER A 56 -22.24 5.37 1.97
N GLU A 57 -21.90 4.30 2.69
CA GLU A 57 -20.52 3.79 2.79
C GLU A 57 -20.00 3.28 1.44
N ALA A 58 -20.87 2.64 0.64
CA ALA A 58 -20.49 2.18 -0.70
C ALA A 58 -20.10 3.34 -1.63
N LEU A 59 -20.81 4.46 -1.53
CA LEU A 59 -20.55 5.65 -2.35
C LEU A 59 -19.25 6.36 -1.97
N GLN A 60 -18.83 6.31 -0.71
CA GLN A 60 -17.55 6.88 -0.25
C GLN A 60 -16.32 6.12 -0.77
N LEU A 61 -16.49 4.94 -1.37
CA LEU A 61 -15.41 4.12 -1.91
C LEU A 61 -15.19 4.31 -3.42
N GLN A 62 -16.05 5.05 -4.11
CA GLN A 62 -15.92 5.39 -5.55
C GLN A 62 -15.07 6.64 -5.75
#